data_AF-A0A9W6SKP5-F1
#
_entry.id   AF-A0A9W6SKP5-F1
#
_cell.length_a   1.000
_cell.length_b   1.000
_cell.length_c   1.000
_cell.angle_alpha   90.00
_cell.angle_beta   90.00
_cell.angle_gamma   90.00
#
_symmetry.space_group_name_H-M   'P 1'
#
loop_
_entity.id
_entity.type
_entity.pdbx_description
1 polymer ?
#
loop_
_entity_poly.entity_id
_entity_poly.type
_entity_poly.pdbx_seq_one_letter_code
_entity_poly.pdbx_strand_id
1 'polypeptide(L)'
;MDPASTVPPGRPRRRWLTALIIGWAAILAVLAFLATGRAPTVKEQVNAGVSRTEMARGTAMALRSLAGAEGVLVTATGFEFTEACKVTPVRDGVRYTQTVRVYTPQENVVSVMERLYGALRTDYDLVNNGAGGYAGHASPFISALLVPTLDAPVTWRLDTGCRPDDEPTATLDPPAAPGPQATALLAGPWRAALVDCGDGRSAKTYTATGAGTVGEPAWKTYTGTAGGTGWAAGAPPEGTLTVTAEGDGEITVRETTACA
;
A
#
# COMPACT_ATOMS: atom_id res chain seq x y z
N MET A 1 -45.47 -73.39 -24.44
CA MET A 1 -45.15 -73.12 -23.03
C MET A 1 -43.65 -73.33 -22.89
N ASP A 2 -42.88 -72.26 -23.03
CA ASP A 2 -41.44 -72.24 -22.71
C ASP A 2 -41.26 -71.33 -21.49
N PRO A 3 -40.61 -71.79 -20.41
CA PRO A 3 -40.49 -71.03 -19.18
C PRO A 3 -39.23 -70.17 -19.13
N ALA A 4 -39.42 -69.04 -18.44
CA ALA A 4 -38.46 -68.33 -17.61
C ALA A 4 -37.25 -67.66 -18.29
N SER A 5 -37.48 -66.39 -18.65
CA SER A 5 -36.43 -65.37 -18.73
C SER A 5 -35.74 -65.22 -17.36
N THR A 6 -34.46 -65.57 -17.26
CA THR A 6 -33.65 -65.44 -16.05
C THR A 6 -33.03 -64.05 -15.95
N VAL A 7 -33.27 -63.43 -14.79
CA VAL A 7 -32.89 -62.07 -14.38
C VAL A 7 -31.36 -61.86 -14.45
N PRO A 8 -30.86 -60.71 -14.94
CA PRO A 8 -29.42 -60.47 -15.07
C PRO A 8 -28.76 -60.20 -13.70
N PRO A 9 -27.67 -60.90 -13.33
CA PRO A 9 -26.92 -60.61 -12.10
C PRO A 9 -25.88 -59.51 -12.37
N GLY A 10 -26.30 -58.24 -12.32
CA GLY A 10 -25.43 -57.08 -12.58
C GLY A 10 -25.14 -56.16 -11.39
N ARG A 11 -25.39 -56.59 -10.14
CA ARG A 11 -25.43 -55.67 -8.97
C ARG A 11 -24.11 -55.42 -8.19
N PRO A 12 -23.16 -56.37 -8.02
CA PRO A 12 -22.02 -56.13 -7.13
C PRO A 12 -21.03 -55.10 -7.69
N ARG A 13 -20.82 -55.12 -9.02
CA ARG A 13 -19.93 -54.18 -9.71
C ARG A 13 -20.39 -52.72 -9.57
N ARG A 14 -21.71 -52.48 -9.61
CA ARG A 14 -22.29 -51.14 -9.46
C ARG A 14 -22.10 -50.60 -8.04
N ARG A 15 -22.26 -51.44 -7.02
CA ARG A 15 -22.04 -51.06 -5.61
C ARG A 15 -20.57 -50.74 -5.32
N TRP A 16 -19.65 -51.53 -5.88
CA TRP A 16 -18.21 -51.28 -5.73
C TRP A 16 -17.77 -49.98 -6.40
N LEU A 17 -18.23 -49.72 -7.63
CA LEU A 17 -17.98 -48.43 -8.30
C LEU A 17 -18.55 -47.25 -7.51
N THR A 18 -19.73 -47.41 -6.93
CA THR A 18 -20.36 -46.37 -6.11
C THR A 18 -19.51 -46.08 -4.87
N ALA A 19 -19.04 -47.12 -4.18
CA ALA A 19 -18.15 -46.96 -3.01
C ALA A 19 -16.83 -46.27 -3.37
N LEU A 20 -16.24 -46.62 -4.52
CA LEU A 20 -15.03 -45.99 -5.03
C LEU A 20 -15.25 -44.49 -5.30
N ILE A 21 -16.36 -44.13 -5.95
CA ILE A 21 -16.71 -42.72 -6.23
C ILE A 21 -16.92 -41.94 -4.94
N ILE A 22 -17.65 -42.50 -3.97
CA ILE A 22 -17.87 -41.86 -2.67
C ILE A 22 -16.55 -41.67 -1.92
N GLY A 23 -15.67 -42.67 -1.93
CA GLY A 23 -14.34 -42.58 -1.35
C GLY A 23 -13.51 -41.46 -1.99
N TRP A 24 -13.52 -41.36 -3.31
CA TRP A 24 -12.83 -40.28 -4.02
C TRP A 24 -13.42 -38.89 -3.74
N ALA A 25 -14.75 -38.77 -3.72
CA ALA A 25 -15.41 -37.51 -3.40
C ALA A 25 -15.06 -37.04 -1.97
N ALA A 26 -15.01 -37.98 -1.01
CA ALA A 26 -14.59 -37.68 0.36
C ALA A 26 -13.12 -37.22 0.43
N ILE A 27 -12.21 -37.89 -0.28
CA ILE A 27 -10.79 -37.49 -0.36
C ILE A 27 -10.67 -36.07 -0.94
N LEU A 28 -11.37 -35.78 -2.04
CA LEU A 28 -11.35 -34.46 -2.67
C LEU A 28 -11.92 -33.38 -1.74
N ALA A 29 -12.99 -33.67 -1.00
CA ALA A 29 -13.56 -32.75 -0.02
C ALA A 29 -12.57 -32.44 1.12
N VAL A 30 -11.87 -33.46 1.64
CA VAL A 30 -10.83 -33.27 2.67
C VAL A 30 -9.66 -32.45 2.12
N LEU A 31 -9.17 -32.75 0.91
CA LEU A 31 -8.09 -32.00 0.28
C LEU A 31 -8.48 -30.54 0.02
N ALA A 32 -9.71 -30.29 -0.44
CA ALA A 32 -10.23 -28.94 -0.62
C ALA A 32 -10.29 -28.17 0.70
N PHE A 33 -10.78 -28.79 1.77
CA PHE A 33 -10.81 -28.21 3.10
C PHE A 33 -9.41 -27.92 3.65
N LEU A 34 -8.44 -28.82 3.46
CA LEU A 34 -7.06 -28.58 3.86
C LEU A 34 -6.38 -27.48 3.02
N ALA A 35 -6.84 -27.27 1.78
CA ALA A 35 -6.31 -26.23 0.90
C ALA A 35 -6.78 -24.82 1.28
N THR A 36 -7.94 -24.65 1.92
CA THR A 36 -8.44 -23.31 2.31
C THR A 36 -7.56 -22.60 3.34
N GLY A 37 -6.74 -23.33 4.08
CA GLY A 37 -5.81 -22.75 5.06
C GLY A 37 -4.43 -22.39 4.49
N ARG A 38 -4.17 -22.62 3.20
CA ARG A 38 -2.86 -22.31 2.59
C ARG A 38 -2.81 -20.87 2.09
N ALA A 39 -1.65 -20.24 2.25
CA ALA A 39 -1.40 -18.91 1.72
C ALA A 39 -1.57 -18.89 0.18
N PRO A 40 -2.00 -17.76 -0.40
CA PRO A 40 -2.14 -17.61 -1.85
C PRO A 40 -0.81 -17.88 -2.54
N THR A 41 -0.80 -18.81 -3.51
CA THR A 41 0.43 -19.16 -4.25
C THR A 41 0.61 -18.32 -5.50
N VAL A 42 -0.43 -17.63 -5.95
CA VAL A 42 -0.40 -16.77 -7.14
C VAL A 42 -1.02 -15.40 -6.89
N LYS A 43 -0.50 -14.41 -7.62
CA LYS A 43 -0.88 -12.99 -7.56
C LYS A 43 -2.37 -12.76 -7.82
N GLU A 44 -2.96 -13.60 -8.66
CA GLU A 44 -4.34 -13.54 -9.14
C GLU A 44 -5.37 -14.07 -8.13
N GLN A 45 -4.90 -14.67 -7.04
CA GLN A 45 -5.73 -15.18 -5.93
C GLN A 45 -5.82 -14.21 -4.75
N VAL A 46 -5.04 -13.13 -4.75
CA VAL A 46 -5.04 -12.13 -3.68
C VAL A 46 -5.95 -10.98 -4.06
N ASN A 47 -6.97 -10.73 -3.25
CA ASN A 47 -7.81 -9.54 -3.38
C ASN A 47 -7.00 -8.28 -3.03
N ALA A 48 -7.28 -7.18 -3.73
CA ALA A 48 -6.75 -5.85 -3.41
C ALA A 48 -6.88 -5.49 -1.92
N GLY A 49 -7.98 -5.86 -1.24
CA GLY A 49 -8.20 -5.60 0.18
C GLY A 49 -7.10 -6.15 1.10
N VAL A 50 -6.67 -7.40 0.88
CA VAL A 50 -5.58 -8.02 1.65
C VAL A 50 -4.25 -7.31 1.39
N SER A 51 -3.99 -6.93 0.14
CA SER A 51 -2.78 -6.19 -0.20
C SER A 51 -2.75 -4.80 0.45
N ARG A 52 -3.90 -4.15 0.66
CA ARG A 52 -3.97 -2.85 1.33
C ARG A 52 -3.54 -2.92 2.81
N THR A 53 -3.92 -3.97 3.54
CA THR A 53 -3.50 -4.13 4.94
C THR A 53 -1.98 -4.23 5.08
N GLU A 54 -1.34 -5.03 4.22
CA GLU A 54 0.11 -5.17 4.23
C GLU A 54 0.81 -3.88 3.78
N MET A 55 0.27 -3.16 2.78
CA MET A 55 0.75 -1.83 2.43
C MET A 55 0.67 -0.83 3.59
N ALA A 56 -0.45 -0.82 4.33
CA ALA A 56 -0.62 0.02 5.51
C ALA A 56 0.44 -0.31 6.57
N ARG A 57 0.70 -1.60 6.81
CA ARG A 57 1.76 -2.05 7.71
C ARG A 57 3.15 -1.53 7.28
N GLY A 58 3.50 -1.64 6.00
CA GLY A 58 4.79 -1.14 5.50
C GLY A 58 4.94 0.37 5.61
N THR A 59 3.87 1.09 5.33
CA THR A 59 3.80 2.54 5.52
C THR A 59 3.94 2.91 7.00
N ALA A 60 3.25 2.21 7.89
CA ALA A 60 3.37 2.41 9.34
C ALA A 60 4.78 2.12 9.87
N MET A 61 5.43 1.05 9.41
CA MET A 61 6.82 0.72 9.76
C MET A 61 7.78 1.82 9.32
N ALA A 62 7.63 2.33 8.09
CA ALA A 62 8.42 3.44 7.58
C ALA A 62 8.23 4.70 8.46
N LEU A 63 6.98 5.09 8.73
CA LEU A 63 6.66 6.24 9.58
C LEU A 63 7.23 6.10 11.00
N ARG A 64 7.05 4.93 11.63
CA ARG A 64 7.59 4.63 12.97
C ARG A 64 9.12 4.71 12.99
N SER A 65 9.80 4.21 11.95
CA SER A 65 11.27 4.23 11.88
C SER A 65 11.85 5.65 11.82
N LEU A 66 11.10 6.58 11.23
CA LEU A 66 11.49 7.98 11.05
C LEU A 66 11.02 8.87 12.19
N ALA A 67 10.17 8.37 13.09
CA ALA A 67 9.70 9.12 14.24
C ALA A 67 10.88 9.62 15.09
N GLY A 68 10.88 10.93 15.39
CA GLY A 68 11.92 11.58 16.17
C GLY A 68 13.26 11.78 15.46
N ALA A 69 13.38 11.51 14.16
CA ALA A 69 14.58 11.83 13.41
C ALA A 69 14.70 13.35 13.19
N GLU A 70 15.80 13.94 13.64
CA GLU A 70 16.05 15.38 13.48
C GLU A 70 16.19 15.77 12.00
N GLY A 71 15.54 16.87 11.61
CA GLY A 71 15.63 17.39 10.24
C GLY A 71 14.93 16.53 9.18
N VAL A 72 14.15 15.52 9.60
CA VAL A 72 13.37 14.67 8.72
C VAL A 72 11.90 15.09 8.76
N LEU A 73 11.31 15.28 7.58
CA LEU A 73 9.90 15.59 7.40
C LEU A 73 9.30 14.52 6.50
N VAL A 74 8.17 13.95 6.90
CA VAL A 74 7.58 12.79 6.23
C VAL A 74 6.17 13.11 5.77
N THR A 75 5.81 12.60 4.60
CA THR A 75 4.42 12.58 4.11
C THR A 75 4.08 11.18 3.63
N ALA A 76 2.84 10.75 3.83
CA ALA A 76 2.35 9.47 3.33
C ALA A 76 1.09 9.68 2.49
N THR A 77 1.03 9.08 1.30
CA THR A 77 -0.20 9.07 0.50
C THR A 77 -1.19 8.03 1.04
N GLY A 78 -2.44 8.20 0.65
CA GLY A 78 -3.45 7.16 0.85
C GLY A 78 -3.26 6.03 -0.15
N PHE A 79 -4.24 5.14 -0.21
CA PHE A 79 -4.32 4.20 -1.32
C PHE A 79 -4.72 4.95 -2.58
N GLU A 80 -3.74 5.19 -3.45
CA GLU A 80 -3.95 5.85 -4.72
C GLU A 80 -4.31 4.79 -5.75
N PHE A 81 -5.52 4.88 -6.29
CA PHE A 81 -5.89 4.14 -7.48
C PHE A 81 -4.98 4.61 -8.63
N THR A 82 -4.19 3.70 -9.18
CA THR A 82 -3.29 4.01 -10.28
C THR A 82 -3.99 3.81 -11.61
N GLU A 83 -4.56 2.63 -11.82
CA GLU A 83 -5.17 2.23 -13.08
C GLU A 83 -6.12 1.04 -12.90
N ALA A 84 -7.10 0.96 -13.80
CA ALA A 84 -7.84 -0.27 -14.04
C ALA A 84 -6.98 -1.18 -14.92
N CYS A 85 -6.98 -2.47 -14.64
CA CYS A 85 -6.15 -3.44 -15.34
C CYS A 85 -6.92 -4.74 -15.56
N LYS A 86 -6.38 -5.64 -16.39
CA LYS A 86 -6.95 -6.97 -16.61
C LYS A 86 -6.07 -8.01 -15.93
N VAL A 87 -6.63 -8.72 -14.95
CA VAL A 87 -5.95 -9.87 -14.33
C VAL A 87 -5.97 -11.05 -15.30
N THR A 88 -7.10 -11.24 -15.98
CA THR A 88 -7.27 -12.18 -17.10
C THR A 88 -8.18 -11.55 -18.16
N PRO A 89 -8.32 -12.12 -19.37
CA PRO A 89 -9.21 -11.58 -20.40
C PRO A 89 -10.68 -11.40 -19.95
N VAL A 90 -11.12 -12.16 -18.95
CA VAL A 90 -12.50 -12.14 -18.43
C VAL A 90 -12.62 -11.60 -17.00
N ARG A 91 -11.52 -11.16 -16.39
CA ARG A 91 -11.50 -10.67 -15.00
C ARG A 91 -10.79 -9.33 -14.91
N ASP A 92 -11.57 -8.31 -14.58
CA ASP A 92 -11.07 -6.98 -14.26
C ASP A 92 -10.27 -6.97 -12.97
N GLY A 93 -9.43 -5.96 -12.85
CA GLY A 93 -8.64 -5.70 -11.67
C GLY A 93 -8.29 -4.24 -11.53
N VAL A 94 -7.66 -3.95 -10.42
CA VAL A 94 -7.26 -2.62 -9.98
C VAL A 94 -5.85 -2.68 -9.44
N ARG A 95 -5.12 -1.58 -9.62
CA ARG A 95 -3.79 -1.38 -9.06
C ARG A 95 -3.80 -0.21 -8.11
N TYR A 96 -3.26 -0.42 -6.91
CA TYR A 96 -3.10 0.61 -5.91
C TYR A 96 -1.63 0.83 -5.60
N THR A 97 -1.28 2.08 -5.36
CA THR A 97 0.02 2.48 -4.83
C THR A 97 -0.13 3.24 -3.52
N GLN A 98 0.86 3.10 -2.66
CA GLN A 98 1.00 3.92 -1.45
C GLN A 98 2.45 4.37 -1.36
N THR A 99 2.64 5.66 -1.10
CA THR A 99 3.97 6.27 -1.16
C THR A 99 4.23 7.08 0.10
N VAL A 100 5.36 6.82 0.75
CA VAL A 100 5.95 7.67 1.78
C VAL A 100 7.08 8.47 1.16
N ARG A 101 6.95 9.80 1.20
CA ARG A 101 8.00 10.74 0.77
C ARG A 101 8.67 11.33 1.99
N VAL A 102 10.00 11.31 2.00
CA VAL A 102 10.81 11.83 3.09
C VAL A 102 11.66 12.98 2.57
N TYR A 103 11.48 14.11 3.22
CA TYR A 103 12.19 15.36 2.98
C TYR A 103 13.23 15.54 4.07
N THR A 104 14.49 15.63 3.66
CA THR A 104 15.66 15.73 4.53
C THR A 104 16.76 16.49 3.80
N PRO A 105 17.71 17.15 4.50
CA PRO A 105 18.91 17.68 3.87
C PRO A 105 19.69 16.61 3.09
N GLN A 106 20.41 17.04 2.04
CA GLN A 106 21.10 16.14 1.12
C GLN A 106 22.14 15.26 1.84
N GLU A 107 22.84 15.84 2.81
CA GLU A 107 23.82 15.17 3.67
C GLU A 107 23.22 14.04 4.53
N ASN A 108 21.90 14.05 4.74
CA ASN A 108 21.18 13.08 5.55
C ASN A 108 20.47 12.00 4.71
N VAL A 109 20.51 12.07 3.38
CA VAL A 109 19.81 11.11 2.50
C VAL A 109 20.26 9.68 2.76
N VAL A 110 21.57 9.46 2.87
CA VAL A 110 22.14 8.13 3.08
C VAL A 110 21.69 7.55 4.43
N SER A 111 21.73 8.35 5.50
CA SER A 111 21.33 7.89 6.83
C SER A 111 19.82 7.61 6.94
N VAL A 112 18.98 8.40 6.27
CA VAL A 112 17.54 8.14 6.15
C VAL A 112 17.27 6.86 5.37
N MET A 113 17.95 6.65 4.24
CA MET A 113 17.85 5.43 3.43
C MET A 113 18.24 4.18 4.24
N GLU A 114 19.37 4.23 4.96
CA GLU A 114 19.85 3.13 5.79
C GLU A 114 18.89 2.79 6.93
N ARG A 115 18.32 3.81 7.57
CA ARG A 115 17.31 3.64 8.62
C ARG A 115 16.04 2.97 8.09
N LEU A 116 15.51 3.43 6.96
CA LEU A 116 14.36 2.83 6.30
C LEU A 116 14.65 1.40 5.85
N TYR A 117 15.79 1.18 5.19
CA TYR A 117 16.23 -0.14 4.77
C TYR A 117 16.34 -1.10 5.97
N GLY A 118 16.98 -0.67 7.06
CA GLY A 118 17.12 -1.47 8.27
C GLY A 118 15.79 -1.90 8.88
N ALA A 119 14.79 -1.02 8.85
CA ALA A 119 13.45 -1.30 9.36
C ALA A 119 12.61 -2.21 8.43
N LEU A 120 12.80 -2.10 7.12
CA LEU A 120 11.90 -2.72 6.12
C LEU A 120 12.47 -4.00 5.48
N ARG A 121 13.79 -4.19 5.46
CA ARG A 121 14.45 -5.23 4.64
C ARG A 121 14.01 -6.65 4.91
N THR A 122 13.62 -6.98 6.14
CA THR A 122 13.24 -8.34 6.53
C THR A 122 11.79 -8.66 6.12
N ASP A 123 10.88 -7.70 6.26
CA ASP A 123 9.45 -7.91 5.96
C ASP A 123 9.14 -7.75 4.46
N TYR A 124 9.99 -7.01 3.74
CA TYR A 124 9.82 -6.67 2.32
C TYR A 124 10.91 -7.24 1.41
N ASP A 125 11.75 -8.16 1.91
CA ASP A 125 12.84 -8.79 1.15
C ASP A 125 13.65 -7.78 0.32
N LEU A 126 13.98 -6.62 0.91
CA LEU A 126 14.62 -5.54 0.18
C LEU A 126 16.06 -5.93 -0.20
N VAL A 127 16.36 -5.81 -1.48
CA VAL A 127 17.69 -6.02 -2.06
C VAL A 127 18.12 -4.80 -2.85
N ASN A 128 19.44 -4.57 -2.94
CA ASN A 128 19.97 -3.46 -3.74
C ASN A 128 19.55 -3.64 -5.21
N ASN A 129 19.02 -2.58 -5.82
CA ASN A 129 18.49 -2.62 -7.18
C ASN A 129 19.50 -2.20 -8.27
N GLY A 130 20.75 -1.92 -7.90
CA GLY A 130 21.82 -1.46 -8.80
C GLY A 130 21.73 0.01 -9.22
N ALA A 131 20.64 0.71 -8.88
CA ALA A 131 20.36 2.10 -9.24
C ALA A 131 20.42 3.05 -8.03
N GLY A 132 21.15 2.68 -6.98
CA GLY A 132 21.28 3.49 -5.76
C GLY A 132 20.07 3.40 -4.82
N GLY A 133 19.22 2.39 -4.97
CA GLY A 133 18.13 2.10 -4.04
C GLY A 133 17.95 0.61 -3.79
N TYR A 134 16.78 0.28 -3.26
CA TYR A 134 16.40 -1.07 -2.91
C TYR A 134 15.03 -1.41 -3.51
N ALA A 135 14.89 -2.64 -3.98
CA ALA A 135 13.63 -3.19 -4.45
C ALA A 135 13.39 -4.53 -3.75
N GLY A 136 12.14 -4.89 -3.55
CA GLY A 136 11.79 -6.16 -2.94
C GLY A 136 10.31 -6.45 -3.04
N HIS A 137 9.89 -7.45 -2.28
CA HIS A 137 8.51 -7.90 -2.26
C HIS A 137 8.08 -8.24 -0.84
N ALA A 138 6.83 -7.92 -0.48
CA ALA A 138 6.19 -8.47 0.71
C ALA A 138 5.12 -9.48 0.33
N SER A 139 4.83 -10.39 1.26
CA SER A 139 3.73 -11.33 1.12
C SER A 139 2.37 -10.61 1.24
N PRO A 140 1.34 -11.04 0.49
CA PRO A 140 1.39 -11.96 -0.63
C PRO A 140 1.46 -11.13 -1.93
N PHE A 141 2.66 -10.74 -2.36
CA PHE A 141 2.94 -10.12 -3.66
C PHE A 141 2.76 -8.58 -3.77
N ILE A 142 3.22 -7.83 -2.78
CA ILE A 142 3.36 -6.37 -2.88
C ILE A 142 4.77 -6.06 -3.37
N SER A 143 4.89 -5.25 -4.42
CA SER A 143 6.20 -4.74 -4.85
C SER A 143 6.59 -3.54 -4.00
N ALA A 144 7.85 -3.54 -3.56
CA ALA A 144 8.42 -2.51 -2.72
C ALA A 144 9.60 -1.83 -3.42
N LEU A 145 9.67 -0.51 -3.32
CA LEU A 145 10.74 0.30 -3.89
C LEU A 145 11.14 1.40 -2.90
N LEU A 146 12.40 1.39 -2.49
CA LEU A 146 13.02 2.42 -1.67
C LEU A 146 14.13 3.08 -2.50
N VAL A 147 13.94 4.32 -2.92
CA VAL A 147 14.88 5.01 -3.82
C VAL A 147 15.05 6.46 -3.40
N PRO A 148 16.24 7.06 -3.60
CA PRO A 148 16.36 8.50 -3.62
C PRO A 148 15.62 9.06 -4.85
N THR A 149 14.95 10.21 -4.72
CA THR A 149 14.31 10.88 -5.86
C THR A 149 14.70 12.36 -5.92
N LEU A 150 14.48 13.00 -7.06
CA LEU A 150 14.84 14.42 -7.26
C LEU A 150 13.90 15.36 -6.53
N ASP A 151 12.62 14.97 -6.41
CA ASP A 151 11.53 15.80 -5.86
C ASP A 151 11.27 15.52 -4.37
N ALA A 152 11.71 14.35 -3.90
CA ALA A 152 11.77 13.97 -2.51
C ALA A 152 13.10 13.23 -2.26
N PRO A 153 13.93 13.68 -1.30
CA PRO A 153 15.24 13.08 -1.05
C PRO A 153 15.21 11.56 -0.86
N VAL A 154 14.13 11.00 -0.30
CA VAL A 154 13.87 9.56 -0.25
C VAL A 154 12.39 9.25 -0.49
N THR A 155 12.12 8.25 -1.35
CA THR A 155 10.79 7.73 -1.64
C THR A 155 10.71 6.24 -1.29
N TRP A 156 9.74 5.88 -0.45
CA TRP A 156 9.32 4.51 -0.19
C TRP A 156 7.96 4.28 -0.85
N ARG A 157 7.88 3.35 -1.78
CA ARG A 157 6.66 3.06 -2.54
C ARG A 157 6.30 1.59 -2.45
N LEU A 158 5.03 1.34 -2.17
CA LEU A 158 4.40 0.03 -2.22
C LEU A 158 3.40 0.00 -3.36
N ASP A 159 3.31 -1.15 -4.03
CA ASP A 159 2.47 -1.35 -5.21
C ASP A 159 1.84 -2.74 -5.16
N THR A 160 0.52 -2.80 -5.23
CA THR A 160 -0.20 -4.08 -5.22
C THR A 160 0.02 -4.89 -6.50
N GLY A 161 0.47 -4.26 -7.58
CA GLY A 161 0.28 -4.75 -8.94
C GLY A 161 -1.20 -4.84 -9.30
N CYS A 162 -1.50 -5.47 -10.43
CA CYS A 162 -2.89 -5.73 -10.81
C CYS A 162 -3.50 -6.81 -9.89
N ARG A 163 -4.63 -6.49 -9.27
CA ARG A 163 -5.36 -7.38 -8.34
C ARG A 163 -6.85 -7.42 -8.69
N PRO A 164 -7.55 -8.55 -8.52
CA PRO A 164 -9.00 -8.60 -8.66
C PRO A 164 -9.72 -7.59 -7.76
N ASP A 165 -10.77 -6.97 -8.30
CA ASP A 165 -11.60 -5.95 -7.63
C ASP A 165 -12.89 -6.57 -7.07
N ASP A 166 -12.76 -7.66 -6.30
CA ASP A 166 -13.90 -8.51 -5.96
C ASP A 166 -14.57 -8.16 -4.62
N GLU A 167 -13.98 -7.26 -3.82
CA GLU A 167 -14.59 -6.79 -2.58
C GLU A 167 -14.77 -5.27 -2.60
N PRO A 168 -15.95 -4.77 -2.17
CA PRO A 168 -16.10 -3.36 -1.88
C PRO A 168 -15.06 -3.01 -0.83
N THR A 169 -14.07 -2.25 -1.27
CA THR A 169 -13.00 -1.77 -0.42
C THR A 169 -13.64 -1.00 0.73
N ALA A 170 -13.32 -1.37 1.97
CA ALA A 170 -13.81 -0.67 3.13
C ALA A 170 -13.63 0.84 2.91
N THR A 171 -14.74 1.56 2.94
CA THR A 171 -14.74 3.02 2.92
C THR A 171 -13.96 3.41 4.16
N LEU A 172 -12.75 3.94 3.98
CA LEU A 172 -12.04 4.57 5.09
C LEU A 172 -12.99 5.65 5.62
N ASP A 173 -13.26 5.64 6.93
CA ASP A 173 -14.08 6.67 7.55
C ASP A 173 -13.64 8.04 7.04
N PRO A 174 -14.59 8.95 6.71
CA PRO A 174 -14.24 10.25 6.20
C PRO A 174 -13.28 10.90 7.22
N PRO A 175 -12.06 11.25 6.77
CA PRO A 175 -11.07 11.80 7.67
C PRO A 175 -11.63 13.07 8.32
N ALA A 176 -11.30 13.28 9.61
CA ALA A 176 -11.59 14.54 10.29
C ALA A 176 -11.03 15.71 9.45
N ALA A 177 -11.63 16.89 9.55
CA ALA A 177 -11.16 18.05 8.78
C ALA A 177 -9.68 18.37 9.10
N PRO A 178 -8.92 18.96 8.14
CA PRO A 178 -7.54 19.42 8.38
C PRO A 178 -7.45 20.35 9.59
N GLY A 179 -6.26 20.44 10.20
CA GLY A 179 -6.03 21.39 11.29
C GLY A 179 -6.24 22.84 10.84
N PRO A 180 -6.36 23.82 11.76
CA PRO A 180 -6.58 25.23 11.42
C PRO A 180 -5.44 25.81 10.55
N GLN A 181 -4.20 25.33 10.73
CA GLN A 181 -3.05 25.76 9.94
C GLN A 181 -3.12 25.25 8.50
N ALA A 182 -3.44 23.96 8.30
CA ALA A 182 -3.65 23.44 6.97
C ALA A 182 -4.91 24.04 6.34
N THR A 183 -6.01 24.21 7.07
CA THR A 183 -7.21 24.87 6.56
C THR A 183 -6.93 26.28 6.03
N ALA A 184 -6.01 27.03 6.67
CA ALA A 184 -5.59 28.35 6.20
C ALA A 184 -4.79 28.31 4.89
N LEU A 185 -4.14 27.19 4.57
CA LEU A 185 -3.31 27.01 3.38
C LEU A 185 -4.00 26.19 2.26
N LEU A 186 -4.94 25.33 2.62
CA LEU A 186 -5.71 24.43 1.76
C LEU A 186 -6.98 25.14 1.25
N ALA A 187 -6.84 26.31 0.62
CA ALA A 187 -7.97 27.13 0.16
C ALA A 187 -8.87 26.47 -0.93
N GLY A 188 -8.61 25.21 -1.30
CA GLY A 188 -9.29 24.44 -2.32
C GLY A 188 -9.78 23.07 -1.85
N PRO A 189 -10.29 22.22 -2.76
CA PRO A 189 -10.71 20.86 -2.42
C PRO A 189 -9.51 20.07 -1.88
N TRP A 190 -9.71 19.43 -0.73
CA TRP A 190 -8.69 18.62 -0.08
C TRP A 190 -9.07 17.15 -0.07
N ARG A 191 -8.06 16.30 0.07
CA ARG A 191 -8.17 14.85 0.28
C ARG A 191 -7.42 14.50 1.56
N ALA A 192 -7.80 13.43 2.23
CA ALA A 192 -6.96 12.87 3.28
C ALA A 192 -6.69 11.39 3.11
N ALA A 193 -5.55 11.01 3.65
CA ALA A 193 -5.07 9.65 3.79
C ALA A 193 -4.98 9.30 5.28
N LEU A 194 -5.45 8.12 5.64
CA LEU A 194 -5.29 7.56 6.97
C LEU A 194 -4.40 6.33 6.89
N VAL A 195 -3.39 6.26 7.75
CA VAL A 195 -2.55 5.09 7.94
C VAL A 195 -2.74 4.61 9.37
N ASP A 196 -3.24 3.38 9.53
CA ASP A 196 -3.28 2.72 10.83
C ASP A 196 -1.85 2.36 11.22
N CYS A 197 -1.39 2.94 12.32
CA CYS A 197 -0.06 2.69 12.83
C CYS A 197 -0.02 1.45 13.74
N GLY A 198 -1.15 0.89 14.15
CA GLY A 198 -1.29 -0.10 15.22
C GLY A 198 -1.50 0.54 16.60
N ASP A 199 -1.92 -0.25 17.59
CA ASP A 199 -2.19 0.17 18.98
C ASP A 199 -3.32 1.22 19.12
N GLY A 200 -4.23 1.31 18.14
CA GLY A 200 -5.29 2.31 18.09
C GLY A 200 -4.82 3.71 17.64
N ARG A 201 -3.58 3.83 17.16
CA ARG A 201 -2.97 5.09 16.71
C ARG A 201 -3.01 5.23 15.19
N SER A 202 -3.07 6.47 14.69
CA SER A 202 -3.14 6.72 13.24
C SER A 202 -2.33 7.92 12.80
N ALA A 203 -1.72 7.83 11.62
CA ALA A 203 -1.16 8.98 10.92
C ALA A 203 -2.15 9.46 9.87
N LYS A 204 -2.36 10.78 9.81
CA LYS A 204 -3.29 11.44 8.89
C LYS A 204 -2.52 12.37 7.98
N THR A 205 -2.64 12.19 6.67
CA THR A 205 -2.10 13.14 5.69
C THR A 205 -3.22 13.86 4.98
N TYR A 206 -3.31 15.17 5.13
CA TYR A 206 -4.17 16.03 4.31
C TYR A 206 -3.38 16.49 3.10
N THR A 207 -4.02 16.56 1.94
CA THR A 207 -3.43 17.09 0.70
C THR A 207 -4.45 18.00 0.04
N ALA A 208 -4.06 19.22 -0.31
CA ALA A 208 -4.79 20.03 -1.27
C ALA A 208 -3.83 20.65 -2.25
N THR A 209 -4.38 20.94 -3.42
CA THR A 209 -3.66 21.51 -4.53
C THR A 209 -4.44 22.71 -5.05
N GLY A 210 -3.74 23.80 -5.33
CA GLY A 210 -4.34 25.01 -5.88
C GLY A 210 -3.31 26.07 -6.21
N ALA A 211 -3.75 27.15 -6.88
CA ALA A 211 -2.91 28.30 -7.13
C ALA A 211 -2.65 29.08 -5.83
N GLY A 212 -1.41 29.51 -5.60
CA GLY A 212 -1.09 30.30 -4.43
C GLY A 212 0.33 30.85 -4.43
N THR A 213 0.68 31.55 -3.35
CA THR A 213 2.04 31.98 -3.04
C THR A 213 2.37 31.55 -1.62
N VAL A 214 3.51 30.90 -1.43
CA VAL A 214 3.98 30.53 -0.08
C VAL A 214 4.48 31.80 0.61
N GLY A 215 3.73 32.29 1.60
CA GLY A 215 4.23 33.35 2.49
C GLY A 215 5.35 32.82 3.39
N GLU A 216 6.16 33.71 3.97
CA GLU A 216 7.21 33.33 4.93
C GLU A 216 6.60 32.98 6.30
N PRO A 217 6.62 31.69 6.71
CA PRO A 217 7.16 31.40 8.05
C PRO A 217 8.55 30.75 8.02
N ALA A 218 9.02 30.30 9.20
CA ALA A 218 10.27 29.58 9.46
C ALA A 218 10.34 28.20 8.77
N TRP A 219 10.17 28.18 7.45
CA TRP A 219 10.30 27.00 6.61
C TRP A 219 11.77 26.62 6.43
N LYS A 220 12.04 25.33 6.33
CA LYS A 220 13.26 24.85 5.68
C LYS A 220 12.97 24.70 4.19
N THR A 221 13.67 25.50 3.39
CA THR A 221 13.65 25.35 1.93
C THR A 221 14.46 24.12 1.54
N TYR A 222 13.94 23.33 0.61
CA TYR A 222 14.69 22.30 -0.08
C TYR A 222 14.58 22.55 -1.59
N THR A 223 15.73 22.53 -2.26
CA THR A 223 15.83 22.65 -3.72
C THR A 223 15.87 21.26 -4.33
N GLY A 224 14.82 20.91 -5.07
CA GLY A 224 14.80 19.71 -5.92
C GLY A 224 15.62 19.95 -7.18
N THR A 225 16.20 18.89 -7.75
CA THR A 225 17.08 18.99 -8.93
C THR A 225 16.33 19.25 -10.24
N ALA A 226 14.99 19.12 -10.23
CA ALA A 226 14.10 19.41 -11.35
C ALA A 226 13.67 20.91 -11.44
N GLY A 227 14.26 21.81 -10.65
CA GLY A 227 13.98 23.24 -10.68
C GLY A 227 12.80 23.70 -9.81
N GLY A 228 12.13 22.77 -9.11
CA GLY A 228 11.11 23.10 -8.11
C GLY A 228 11.72 23.46 -6.75
N THR A 229 11.23 24.54 -6.15
CA THR A 229 11.46 24.86 -4.73
C THR A 229 10.34 24.26 -3.89
N GLY A 230 10.69 23.44 -2.90
CA GLY A 230 9.75 23.02 -1.88
C GLY A 230 10.12 23.59 -0.51
N TRP A 231 9.13 23.71 0.35
CA TRP A 231 9.25 24.24 1.70
C TRP A 231 8.61 23.26 2.66
N ALA A 232 9.26 23.00 3.78
CA ALA A 232 8.64 22.20 4.82
C ALA A 232 9.02 22.69 6.20
N ALA A 233 8.07 22.55 7.11
CA ALA A 233 8.18 22.95 8.50
C ALA A 233 7.68 21.80 9.38
N GLY A 234 8.37 21.57 10.50
CA GLY A 234 7.76 20.79 11.58
C GLY A 234 6.63 21.62 12.17
N ALA A 235 5.41 21.12 12.15
CA ALA A 235 4.26 21.77 12.79
C ALA A 235 4.14 21.26 14.24
N PRO A 236 4.28 22.13 15.26
CA PRO A 236 4.13 21.70 16.64
C PRO A 236 2.64 21.50 17.03
N PRO A 237 2.26 20.47 17.82
CA PRO A 237 3.12 19.42 18.39
C PRO A 237 3.08 18.04 17.72
N GLU A 238 2.29 17.78 16.66
CA GLU A 238 2.13 16.38 16.17
C GLU A 238 2.18 16.19 14.65
N GLY A 239 2.58 17.18 13.85
CA GLY A 239 2.53 17.04 12.39
C GLY A 239 3.68 17.67 11.62
N THR A 240 3.77 17.31 10.35
CA THR A 240 4.70 17.86 9.37
C THR A 240 3.89 18.55 8.28
N LEU A 241 4.21 19.81 8.01
CA LEU A 241 3.60 20.58 6.95
C LEU A 241 4.63 20.74 5.82
N THR A 242 4.30 20.21 4.65
CA THR A 242 5.11 20.32 3.44
C THR A 242 4.33 21.08 2.38
N VAL A 243 4.99 22.01 1.72
CA VAL A 243 4.45 22.81 0.62
C VAL A 243 5.38 22.66 -0.56
N THR A 244 4.86 22.18 -1.68
CA THR A 244 5.66 22.02 -2.90
C THR A 244 5.05 22.92 -3.97
N ALA A 245 5.85 23.81 -4.55
CA ALA A 245 5.45 24.54 -5.75
C ALA A 245 5.88 23.76 -6.99
N GLU A 246 4.95 23.57 -7.90
CA GLU A 246 5.19 23.07 -9.24
C GLU A 246 5.42 24.27 -10.19
N GLY A 247 6.13 24.03 -11.30
CA GLY A 247 6.66 25.08 -12.18
C GLY A 247 5.62 25.94 -12.90
N ASP A 248 4.34 25.61 -12.79
CA ASP A 248 3.19 26.31 -13.37
C ASP A 248 2.48 27.25 -12.37
N GLY A 249 2.99 27.36 -11.13
CA GLY A 249 2.37 28.16 -10.07
C GLY A 249 1.32 27.40 -9.27
N GLU A 250 1.14 26.10 -9.53
CA GLU A 250 0.37 25.21 -8.67
C GLU A 250 1.16 24.89 -7.40
N ILE A 251 0.47 24.94 -6.25
CA ILE A 251 1.04 24.58 -4.96
C ILE A 251 0.29 23.38 -4.41
N THR A 252 1.03 22.35 -4.04
CA THR A 252 0.53 21.23 -3.24
C THR A 252 0.94 21.41 -1.78
N VAL A 253 -0.04 21.49 -0.90
CA VAL A 253 0.15 21.53 0.56
C VAL A 253 -0.21 20.16 1.13
N ARG A 254 0.68 19.60 1.95
CA ARG A 254 0.41 18.38 2.73
C ARG A 254 0.71 18.57 4.20
N GLU A 255 -0.24 18.21 5.05
CA GLU A 255 -0.08 18.15 6.50
C GLU A 255 -0.16 16.69 6.93
N THR A 256 0.90 16.14 7.54
CA THR A 256 0.94 14.74 8.00
C THR A 256 1.09 14.68 9.50
N THR A 257 0.17 14.05 10.22
CA THR A 257 0.36 13.78 11.65
C THR A 257 1.27 12.57 11.87
N ALA A 258 2.02 12.57 12.97
CA ALA A 258 2.73 11.40 13.43
C ALA A 258 1.73 10.29 13.83
N CYS A 259 2.25 9.08 14.08
CA CYS A 259 1.48 7.99 14.66
C CYS A 259 1.14 8.29 16.14
N ALA A 260 0.03 8.98 16.36
CA ALA A 260 -0.50 9.38 17.66
C ALA A 260 -1.83 8.68 17.97
#